data_AF-J9ETI7-F1
#
_entry.id   AF-J9ETI7-F1
#
_cell.length_a   1.000
_cell.length_b   1.000
_cell.length_c   1.000
_cell.angle_alpha   90.00
_cell.angle_beta   90.00
_cell.angle_gamma   90.00
#
_symmetry.space_group_name_H-M   'P 1'
#
loop_
_entity.id
_entity.type
_entity.pdbx_description
1 polymer ?
#
loop_
_entity_poly.entity_id
_entity_poly.type
_entity_poly.pdbx_seq_one_letter_code
_entity_poly.pdbx_strand_id
1 'polypeptide(L)'
;MQSVNIHDAVSVSSTAGACNKWKEMKTFGVPNGSLRSKPKRPEDLQFDFDVTLSALREQMAAKIEEEEALIKSLDEMLRKTSVSEEHTSSSDISLPFNLALTRLKNQMTLVESDTKQLASKLKMISGLADSISSKVLALDIAKGRVVECLQRVSDLMDLRTCADGVRSAIEQEDYELAARHIHKFLTLDTTIFQMSDHGEAKGQSMGKSYEILREAANEMKSIIEKRFNQAVEDNDVASIQRFFKLFPLLNEHMKGIELIGNYLCSEIHQFAERNHKVMLAGGIDDTRISVLYADALTMLFEGIAREIQVYEPLIGSSYGPDKLVSLIEILQKECDKEAERIIDAFIKNRQFDIKAKMVEKVTRNSDKYPLDKIDVLELDVLLSEVTLMHTRTHLYWRYLKRRLSVANMKTDEQ
;
A
#
# COMPACT_ATOMS: atom_id res chain seq x y z
N MET A 1 82.38 -42.22 -9.95
CA MET A 1 81.80 -42.72 -11.20
C MET A 1 80.29 -42.78 -11.05
N GLN A 2 79.57 -41.88 -11.70
CA GLN A 2 78.45 -42.22 -12.59
C GLN A 2 77.89 -40.94 -13.20
N SER A 3 77.97 -40.91 -14.52
CA SER A 3 77.43 -39.94 -15.46
C SER A 3 75.93 -40.14 -15.64
N VAL A 4 75.16 -39.07 -15.80
CA VAL A 4 73.84 -39.13 -16.46
C VAL A 4 73.69 -37.95 -17.43
N ASN A 5 73.06 -38.32 -18.53
CA ASN A 5 73.13 -37.76 -19.87
C ASN A 5 72.10 -36.65 -20.11
N ILE A 6 72.41 -35.82 -21.10
CA ILE A 6 71.64 -34.69 -21.61
C ILE A 6 70.53 -35.25 -22.52
N HIS A 7 69.24 -34.99 -22.23
CA HIS A 7 68.21 -35.05 -23.28
C HIS A 7 66.85 -34.34 -23.08
N ASP A 8 66.50 -33.76 -21.92
CA ASP A 8 65.13 -33.21 -21.73
C ASP A 8 65.04 -31.67 -21.63
N ALA A 9 65.94 -30.97 -22.31
CA ALA A 9 65.78 -29.54 -22.53
C ALA A 9 64.79 -29.28 -23.68
N VAL A 10 63.75 -28.50 -23.36
CA VAL A 10 62.86 -27.74 -24.25
C VAL A 10 61.67 -28.50 -24.86
N SER A 11 60.61 -28.65 -24.07
CA SER A 11 59.23 -28.70 -24.60
C SER A 11 58.53 -27.36 -24.37
N VAL A 12 58.24 -26.69 -25.49
CA VAL A 12 57.48 -25.45 -25.61
C VAL A 12 56.00 -25.78 -25.42
N SER A 13 55.48 -25.66 -24.19
CA SER A 13 54.04 -25.87 -23.93
C SER A 13 53.45 -25.06 -22.77
N SER A 14 54.22 -24.19 -22.11
CA SER A 14 53.76 -23.47 -20.92
C SER A 14 53.26 -22.03 -21.18
N THR A 15 53.59 -21.41 -22.32
CA THR A 15 53.22 -20.01 -22.61
C THR A 15 51.84 -19.84 -23.28
N ALA A 16 51.29 -20.90 -23.88
CA ALA A 16 49.95 -20.85 -24.50
C ALA A 16 48.80 -20.85 -23.45
N GLY A 17 49.04 -21.41 -22.26
CA GLY A 17 48.02 -21.50 -21.20
C GLY A 17 47.72 -20.18 -20.49
N ALA A 18 48.67 -19.25 -20.44
CA ALA A 18 48.49 -17.95 -19.77
C ALA A 18 47.69 -16.95 -20.62
N CYS A 19 47.89 -16.96 -21.94
CA CYS A 19 47.21 -16.04 -22.87
C CYS A 19 45.71 -16.41 -23.06
N ASN A 20 45.36 -17.69 -22.99
CA ASN A 20 43.96 -18.14 -23.07
C ASN A 20 43.15 -17.77 -21.81
N LYS A 21 43.76 -17.76 -20.61
CA LYS A 21 43.08 -17.34 -19.36
C LYS A 21 42.68 -15.87 -19.35
N TRP A 22 43.45 -15.00 -20.02
CA TRP A 22 43.13 -13.57 -20.13
C TRP A 22 42.01 -13.30 -21.15
N LYS A 23 41.90 -14.10 -22.22
CA LYS A 23 40.76 -14.03 -23.15
C LYS A 23 39.45 -14.50 -22.53
N GLU A 24 39.47 -15.50 -21.65
CA GLU A 24 38.28 -15.95 -20.90
C GLU A 24 37.78 -14.94 -19.86
N MET A 25 38.64 -14.04 -19.35
CA MET A 25 38.19 -12.97 -18.44
C MET A 25 37.46 -11.81 -19.14
N LYS A 26 37.46 -11.72 -20.48
CA LYS A 26 36.70 -10.71 -21.24
C LYS A 26 35.18 -10.98 -21.28
N THR A 27 34.70 -12.13 -20.81
CA THR A 27 33.27 -12.53 -20.92
C THR A 27 32.52 -12.66 -19.60
N PHE A 28 33.07 -12.17 -18.48
CA PHE A 28 32.26 -11.98 -17.27
C PHE A 28 31.45 -10.69 -17.37
N GLY A 29 30.25 -10.80 -17.95
CA GLY A 29 29.20 -9.81 -17.77
C GLY A 29 28.91 -9.68 -16.27
N VAL A 30 29.16 -8.49 -15.72
CA VAL A 30 28.68 -8.11 -14.39
C VAL A 30 27.16 -8.30 -14.41
N PRO A 31 26.55 -9.09 -13.51
CA PRO A 31 25.10 -9.18 -13.44
C PRO A 31 24.55 -7.78 -13.18
N ASN A 32 23.64 -7.31 -14.04
CA ASN A 32 22.85 -6.10 -13.78
C ASN A 32 21.92 -6.37 -12.59
N GLY A 33 22.48 -6.32 -11.38
CA GLY A 33 21.70 -6.09 -10.17
C GLY A 33 21.22 -4.65 -10.19
N SER A 34 19.90 -4.45 -10.14
CA SER A 34 19.26 -3.14 -10.11
C SER A 34 19.90 -2.27 -9.01
N LEU A 35 20.75 -1.32 -9.42
CA LEU A 35 21.31 -0.30 -8.55
C LEU A 35 20.14 0.49 -7.95
N ARG A 36 19.99 0.41 -6.63
CA ARG A 36 19.17 1.34 -5.84
C ARG A 36 19.49 2.77 -6.32
N SER A 37 18.47 3.57 -6.60
CA SER A 37 18.63 4.95 -7.02
C SER A 37 19.57 5.70 -6.06
N LYS A 38 20.66 6.26 -6.61
CA LYS A 38 21.66 7.02 -5.85
C LYS A 38 20.97 8.19 -5.10
N PRO A 39 21.11 8.31 -3.77
CA PRO A 39 20.72 9.53 -3.08
C PRO A 39 21.59 10.69 -3.57
N LYS A 40 21.00 11.87 -3.77
CA LYS A 40 21.71 13.11 -4.15
C LYS A 40 22.80 13.39 -3.12
N ARG A 41 24.05 13.46 -3.59
CA ARG A 41 25.26 13.62 -2.77
C ARG A 41 25.54 15.12 -2.55
N PRO A 42 25.94 15.57 -1.35
CA PRO A 42 26.29 16.97 -1.06
C PRO A 42 27.48 17.47 -1.89
N GLU A 43 27.49 18.76 -2.22
CA GLU A 43 28.38 19.42 -3.20
C GLU A 43 29.87 19.48 -2.80
N ASP A 44 30.21 19.24 -1.54
CA ASP A 44 31.55 19.54 -0.98
C ASP A 44 32.58 18.39 -0.99
N LEU A 45 32.26 17.21 -1.54
CA LEU A 45 33.25 16.11 -1.73
C LEU A 45 33.21 15.57 -3.17
N GLN A 46 33.57 16.41 -4.13
CA GLN A 46 33.90 15.99 -5.49
C GLN A 46 35.35 15.48 -5.56
N PHE A 47 35.60 14.28 -5.05
CA PHE A 47 36.75 13.48 -5.52
C PHE A 47 36.20 12.44 -6.49
N ASP A 48 36.23 12.78 -7.79
CA ASP A 48 35.67 11.93 -8.82
C ASP A 48 36.65 10.83 -9.21
N PHE A 49 36.55 9.69 -8.52
CA PHE A 49 37.33 8.51 -8.83
C PHE A 49 37.08 8.00 -10.25
N ASP A 50 35.94 8.33 -10.88
CA ASP A 50 35.62 7.87 -12.25
C ASP A 50 36.57 8.48 -13.29
N VAL A 51 37.01 9.74 -13.10
CA VAL A 51 38.01 10.38 -13.97
C VAL A 51 39.37 9.72 -13.81
N THR A 52 39.76 9.39 -12.57
CA THR A 52 41.05 8.70 -12.33
C THR A 52 41.04 7.24 -12.80
N LEU A 53 39.91 6.54 -12.67
CA LEU A 53 39.73 5.17 -13.11
C LEU A 53 39.64 5.06 -14.63
N SER A 54 38.97 6.01 -15.30
CA SER A 54 38.95 6.07 -16.77
C SER A 54 40.35 6.33 -17.33
N ALA A 55 41.10 7.28 -16.77
CA ALA A 55 42.49 7.52 -17.15
C ALA A 55 43.39 6.28 -16.95
N LEU A 56 43.23 5.56 -15.84
CA LEU A 56 43.98 4.32 -15.58
C LEU A 56 43.58 3.17 -16.53
N ARG A 57 42.29 3.06 -16.88
CA ARG A 57 41.80 2.08 -17.87
C ARG A 57 42.34 2.36 -19.27
N GLU A 58 42.38 3.63 -19.66
CA GLU A 58 42.94 4.08 -20.92
C GLU A 58 44.45 3.80 -20.99
N GLN A 59 45.19 4.08 -19.91
CA GLN A 59 46.61 3.71 -19.82
C GLN A 59 46.84 2.20 -19.88
N MET A 60 45.98 1.39 -19.24
CA MET A 60 46.07 -0.07 -19.30
C MET A 60 45.78 -0.59 -20.71
N ALA A 61 44.77 -0.06 -21.39
CA ALA A 61 44.45 -0.43 -22.77
C ALA A 61 45.62 -0.09 -23.72
N ALA A 62 46.21 1.10 -23.57
CA ALA A 62 47.38 1.51 -24.36
C ALA A 62 48.59 0.59 -24.13
N LYS A 63 48.82 0.14 -22.88
CA LYS A 63 49.92 -0.78 -22.56
C LYS A 63 49.70 -2.20 -23.09
N ILE A 64 48.45 -2.68 -23.09
CA ILE A 64 48.08 -3.96 -23.72
C ILE A 64 48.30 -3.91 -25.24
N GLU A 65 47.95 -2.79 -25.88
CA GLU A 65 48.19 -2.60 -27.31
C GLU A 65 49.69 -2.56 -27.65
N GLU A 66 50.50 -1.91 -26.80
CA GLU A 66 51.97 -1.91 -26.91
C GLU A 66 52.55 -3.33 -26.77
N GLU A 67 52.05 -4.13 -25.83
CA GLU A 67 52.45 -5.54 -25.65
C GLU A 67 52.08 -6.39 -26.88
N GLU A 68 50.85 -6.26 -27.39
CA GLU A 68 50.42 -6.98 -28.60
C GLU A 68 51.26 -6.58 -29.84
N ALA A 69 51.66 -5.31 -29.95
CA ALA A 69 52.52 -4.83 -31.02
C ALA A 69 53.96 -5.41 -30.92
N LEU A 70 54.50 -5.51 -29.71
CA LEU A 70 55.81 -6.14 -29.47
C LEU A 70 55.77 -7.63 -29.80
N ILE A 71 54.70 -8.35 -29.45
CA ILE A 71 54.52 -9.76 -29.79
C ILE A 71 54.43 -9.94 -31.31
N LYS A 72 53.68 -9.10 -32.02
CA LYS A 72 53.61 -9.14 -33.49
C LYS A 72 54.97 -8.86 -34.15
N SER A 73 55.72 -7.88 -33.62
CA SER A 73 57.07 -7.58 -34.10
C SER A 73 58.04 -8.75 -33.84
N LEU A 74 57.87 -9.49 -32.75
CA LEU A 74 58.65 -10.69 -32.44
C LEU A 74 58.35 -11.81 -33.43
N ASP A 75 57.07 -12.09 -33.71
CA ASP A 75 56.66 -13.08 -34.70
C ASP A 75 57.17 -12.75 -36.11
N GLU A 76 57.15 -11.47 -36.49
CA GLU A 76 57.66 -11.02 -37.78
C GLU A 76 59.20 -11.17 -37.88
N MET A 77 59.93 -10.87 -36.80
CA MET A 77 61.38 -11.10 -36.75
C MET A 77 61.74 -12.59 -36.77
N LEU A 78 61.02 -13.43 -36.02
CA LEU A 78 61.22 -14.88 -36.04
C LEU A 78 60.97 -15.47 -37.44
N ARG A 79 59.94 -14.99 -38.14
CA ARG A 79 59.63 -15.41 -39.51
C ARG A 79 60.65 -14.92 -40.55
N LYS A 80 61.26 -13.74 -40.36
CA LYS A 80 62.38 -13.27 -41.21
C LYS A 80 63.63 -14.12 -41.02
N THR A 81 63.87 -14.59 -39.80
CA THR A 81 65.00 -15.49 -39.49
C THR A 81 64.82 -16.89 -40.09
N SER A 82 63.61 -17.45 -40.09
CA SER A 82 63.36 -18.80 -40.64
C SER A 82 63.38 -18.87 -42.18
N VAL A 83 63.19 -17.74 -42.88
CA VAL A 83 63.25 -17.70 -44.35
C VAL A 83 64.70 -17.54 -44.88
N SER A 84 65.65 -17.16 -44.02
CA SER A 84 67.05 -16.89 -44.42
C SER A 84 68.00 -18.10 -44.28
N GLU A 85 67.49 -19.31 -44.04
CA GLU A 85 68.29 -20.54 -43.85
C GLU A 85 69.03 -21.03 -45.11
N GLU A 86 68.77 -20.44 -46.29
CA GLU A 86 69.53 -20.70 -47.51
C GLU A 86 70.55 -19.57 -47.77
N HIS A 87 71.78 -19.81 -47.32
CA HIS A 87 73.04 -19.09 -47.63
C HIS A 87 73.41 -17.86 -46.76
N THR A 88 74.17 -18.09 -45.67
CA THR A 88 75.48 -17.48 -45.29
C THR A 88 75.76 -17.64 -43.78
N SER A 89 77.03 -17.58 -43.39
CA SER A 89 77.65 -17.88 -42.08
C SER A 89 76.86 -17.58 -40.79
N SER A 90 76.80 -18.61 -39.93
CA SER A 90 76.14 -18.70 -38.60
C SER A 90 76.54 -17.65 -37.53
N SER A 91 77.53 -16.77 -37.77
CA SER A 91 78.00 -15.82 -36.75
C SER A 91 77.32 -14.45 -36.75
N ASP A 92 76.81 -13.96 -37.88
CA ASP A 92 76.42 -12.54 -38.01
C ASP A 92 74.93 -12.28 -37.69
N ILE A 93 74.08 -13.31 -37.74
CA ILE A 93 72.64 -13.23 -37.44
C ILE A 93 72.37 -13.27 -35.92
N SER A 94 73.32 -13.81 -35.14
CA SER A 94 73.23 -13.91 -33.69
C SER A 94 73.20 -12.54 -33.00
N LEU A 95 73.98 -11.56 -33.50
CA LEU A 95 74.13 -10.27 -32.82
C LEU A 95 72.85 -9.40 -32.91
N PRO A 96 72.22 -9.19 -34.08
CA PRO A 96 70.99 -8.40 -34.19
C PRO A 96 69.82 -9.03 -33.43
N PHE A 97 69.72 -10.36 -33.46
CA PHE A 97 68.69 -11.10 -32.72
C PHE A 97 68.88 -10.98 -31.21
N ASN A 98 70.11 -11.16 -30.70
CA ASN A 98 70.42 -10.98 -29.28
C ASN A 98 70.20 -9.52 -28.83
N LEU A 99 70.47 -8.54 -29.68
CA LEU A 99 70.25 -7.12 -29.38
C LEU A 99 68.76 -6.78 -29.33
N ALA A 100 67.95 -7.31 -30.26
CA ALA A 100 66.50 -7.16 -30.27
C ALA A 100 65.85 -7.88 -29.07
N LEU A 101 66.31 -9.09 -28.75
CA LEU A 101 65.85 -9.86 -27.60
C LEU A 101 66.21 -9.15 -26.28
N THR A 102 67.39 -8.54 -26.19
CA THR A 102 67.78 -7.75 -25.01
C THR A 102 66.95 -6.46 -24.89
N ARG A 103 66.68 -5.78 -26.01
CA ARG A 103 65.82 -4.59 -26.03
C ARG A 103 64.39 -4.92 -25.61
N LEU A 104 63.82 -6.01 -26.15
CA LEU A 104 62.48 -6.46 -25.81
C LEU A 104 62.41 -6.96 -24.37
N LYS A 105 63.43 -7.67 -23.89
CA LYS A 105 63.56 -8.03 -22.47
C LYS A 105 63.55 -6.80 -21.58
N ASN A 106 64.30 -5.76 -21.94
CA ASN A 106 64.32 -4.52 -21.18
C ASN A 106 62.96 -3.81 -21.20
N GLN A 107 62.26 -3.78 -22.34
CA GLN A 107 60.90 -3.23 -22.43
C GLN A 107 59.89 -4.04 -21.62
N MET A 108 59.96 -5.38 -21.67
CA MET A 108 59.11 -6.27 -20.88
C MET A 108 59.34 -6.07 -19.38
N THR A 109 60.60 -5.92 -18.93
CA THR A 109 60.91 -5.64 -17.53
C THR A 109 60.41 -4.27 -17.07
N LEU A 110 60.37 -3.28 -17.97
CA LEU A 110 59.81 -1.96 -17.68
C LEU A 110 58.29 -2.04 -17.52
N VAL A 111 57.59 -2.69 -18.45
CA VAL A 111 56.14 -2.92 -18.38
C VAL A 111 55.78 -3.74 -17.14
N GLU A 112 56.57 -4.76 -16.78
CA GLU A 112 56.37 -5.56 -15.57
C GLU A 112 56.50 -4.68 -14.31
N SER A 113 57.50 -3.80 -14.27
CA SER A 113 57.71 -2.86 -13.16
C SER A 113 56.54 -1.87 -13.03
N ASP A 114 56.13 -1.25 -14.14
CA ASP A 114 55.02 -0.30 -14.18
C ASP A 114 53.69 -0.97 -13.78
N THR A 115 53.46 -2.22 -14.21
CA THR A 115 52.28 -3.00 -13.84
C THR A 115 52.27 -3.33 -12.35
N LYS A 116 53.43 -3.69 -11.76
CA LYS A 116 53.56 -3.90 -10.31
C LYS A 116 53.31 -2.62 -9.53
N GLN A 117 53.81 -1.47 -10.01
CA GLN A 117 53.54 -0.18 -9.39
C GLN A 117 52.06 0.19 -9.47
N LEU A 118 51.41 -0.06 -10.61
CA LEU A 118 49.99 0.20 -10.79
C LEU A 118 49.13 -0.69 -9.89
N ALA A 119 49.44 -1.98 -9.80
CA ALA A 119 48.75 -2.91 -8.90
C ALA A 119 48.88 -2.48 -7.42
N SER A 120 50.07 -2.01 -7.03
CA SER A 120 50.30 -1.44 -5.70
C SER A 120 49.45 -0.18 -5.44
N LYS A 121 49.42 0.75 -6.40
CA LYS A 121 48.58 1.97 -6.32
C LYS A 121 47.09 1.61 -6.24
N LEU A 122 46.61 0.67 -7.04
CA LEU A 122 45.21 0.22 -7.02
C LEU A 122 44.85 -0.42 -5.67
N LYS A 123 45.74 -1.22 -5.10
CA LYS A 123 45.56 -1.81 -3.76
C LYS A 123 45.47 -0.73 -2.69
N MET A 124 46.30 0.31 -2.76
CA MET A 124 46.23 1.45 -1.85
C MET A 124 44.91 2.23 -1.99
N ILE A 125 44.46 2.47 -3.23
CA ILE A 125 43.19 3.15 -3.51
C ILE A 125 42.00 2.32 -2.99
N SER A 126 41.98 1.01 -3.23
CA SER A 126 40.94 0.10 -2.71
C SER A 126 40.91 0.13 -1.18
N GLY A 127 42.08 0.04 -0.52
CA GLY A 127 42.15 0.10 0.94
C GLY A 127 41.67 1.43 1.50
N LEU A 128 41.97 2.55 0.82
CA LEU A 128 41.46 3.86 1.19
C LEU A 128 39.94 3.96 1.01
N ALA A 129 39.41 3.45 -0.10
CA ALA A 129 37.97 3.43 -0.38
C ALA A 129 37.20 2.57 0.64
N ASP A 130 37.73 1.40 1.02
CA ASP A 130 37.14 0.53 2.06
C ASP A 130 37.18 1.20 3.44
N SER A 131 38.29 1.88 3.77
CA SER A 131 38.42 2.62 5.02
C SER A 131 37.46 3.81 5.10
N ILE A 132 37.28 4.55 4.02
CA ILE A 132 36.32 5.66 3.95
C ILE A 132 34.89 5.10 4.04
N SER A 133 34.56 4.06 3.28
CA SER A 133 33.22 3.47 3.25
C SER A 133 32.80 2.91 4.61
N SER A 134 33.72 2.22 5.31
CA SER A 134 33.46 1.72 6.66
C SER A 134 33.25 2.84 7.68
N LYS A 135 34.02 3.94 7.60
CA LYS A 135 33.82 5.12 8.46
C LYS A 135 32.50 5.83 8.17
N VAL A 136 32.14 5.99 6.90
CA VAL A 136 30.85 6.58 6.50
C VAL A 136 29.70 5.71 6.97
N LEU A 137 29.78 4.38 6.81
CA LEU A 137 28.76 3.46 7.32
C LEU A 137 28.61 3.55 8.84
N ALA A 138 29.72 3.60 9.59
CA ALA A 138 29.68 3.77 11.03
C ALA A 138 29.03 5.10 11.44
N LEU A 139 29.31 6.18 10.70
CA LEU A 139 28.69 7.49 10.91
C LEU A 139 27.20 7.48 10.57
N ASP A 140 26.79 6.82 9.49
CA ASP A 140 25.38 6.69 9.10
C ASP A 140 24.59 5.90 10.14
N ILE A 141 25.17 4.83 10.69
CA ILE A 141 24.56 4.07 11.80
C ILE A 141 24.42 4.97 13.04
N ALA A 142 25.46 5.72 13.39
CA ALA A 142 25.40 6.64 14.53
C ALA A 142 24.35 7.74 14.33
N LYS A 143 24.28 8.32 13.13
CA LYS A 143 23.28 9.32 12.74
C LYS A 143 21.87 8.73 12.80
N GLY A 144 21.66 7.52 12.29
CA GLY A 144 20.38 6.81 12.35
C GLY A 144 19.90 6.64 13.79
N ARG A 145 20.78 6.18 14.68
CA ARG A 145 20.48 6.03 16.12
C ARG A 145 20.16 7.37 16.80
N VAL A 146 20.86 8.45 16.42
CA VAL A 146 20.57 9.79 16.96
C VAL A 146 19.19 10.28 16.51
N VAL A 147 18.85 10.10 15.22
CA VAL A 147 17.53 10.48 14.70
C VAL A 147 16.42 9.67 15.39
N GLU A 148 16.62 8.36 15.58
CA GLU A 148 15.70 7.49 16.30
C GLU A 148 15.53 7.93 17.77
N CYS A 149 16.63 8.27 18.44
CA CYS A 149 16.60 8.79 19.82
C CYS A 149 15.85 10.12 19.91
N LEU A 150 16.07 11.04 18.96
CA LEU A 150 15.35 12.32 18.90
C LEU A 150 13.85 12.12 18.68
N GLN A 151 13.47 11.25 17.74
CA GLN A 151 12.06 10.90 17.53
C GLN A 151 11.45 10.34 18.81
N ARG A 152 12.14 9.42 19.46
CA ARG A 152 11.70 8.81 20.71
C ARG A 152 11.55 9.83 21.84
N VAL A 153 12.45 10.79 21.98
CA VAL A 153 12.31 11.88 22.97
C VAL A 153 11.10 12.76 22.63
N SER A 154 10.88 13.07 21.36
CA SER A 154 9.68 13.80 20.91
C SER A 154 8.40 13.05 21.27
N ASP A 155 8.34 11.74 20.97
CA ASP A 155 7.19 10.89 21.28
C ASP A 155 6.95 10.77 22.79
N LEU A 156 8.01 10.74 23.60
CA LEU A 156 7.92 10.76 25.07
C LEU A 156 7.37 12.09 25.60
N MET A 157 7.81 13.22 25.06
CA MET A 157 7.28 14.54 25.43
C MET A 157 5.81 14.67 25.03
N ASP A 158 5.45 14.14 23.86
CA ASP A 158 4.09 14.10 23.37
C ASP A 158 3.20 13.21 24.25
N LEU A 159 3.67 12.04 24.65
CA LEU A 159 2.93 11.14 25.54
C LEU A 159 2.60 11.80 26.88
N ARG A 160 3.58 12.49 27.48
CA ARG A 160 3.35 13.22 28.74
C ARG A 160 2.34 14.35 28.55
N THR A 161 2.49 15.12 27.47
CA THR A 161 1.58 16.22 27.16
C THR A 161 0.16 15.72 26.91
N CYS A 162 0.00 14.58 26.24
CA CYS A 162 -1.30 13.93 26.07
C CYS A 162 -1.85 13.41 27.40
N ALA A 163 -1.05 12.79 28.26
CA ALA A 163 -1.53 12.28 29.55
C ALA A 163 -2.04 13.40 30.46
N ASP A 164 -1.31 14.52 30.53
CA ASP A 164 -1.69 15.69 31.31
C ASP A 164 -2.89 16.42 30.66
N GLY A 165 -2.87 16.56 29.32
CA GLY A 165 -3.91 17.24 28.56
C GLY A 165 -5.26 16.52 28.51
N VAL A 166 -5.28 15.19 28.39
CA VAL A 166 -6.53 14.41 28.36
C VAL A 166 -7.30 14.57 29.66
N ARG A 167 -6.63 14.47 30.82
CA ARG A 167 -7.31 14.60 32.11
C ARG A 167 -7.95 15.98 32.26
N SER A 168 -7.20 17.05 31.96
CA SER A 168 -7.73 18.41 32.03
C SER A 168 -8.87 18.64 31.03
N ALA A 169 -8.81 18.05 29.83
CA ALA A 169 -9.85 18.19 28.83
C ALA A 169 -11.15 17.46 29.22
N ILE A 170 -11.04 16.27 29.83
CA ILE A 170 -12.20 15.54 30.38
C ILE A 170 -12.84 16.33 31.52
N GLU A 171 -12.05 16.91 32.43
CA GLU A 171 -12.55 17.75 33.53
C GLU A 171 -13.25 19.03 33.06
N GLN A 172 -12.80 19.61 31.94
CA GLN A 172 -13.41 20.79 31.31
C GLN A 172 -14.59 20.46 30.40
N GLU A 173 -14.98 19.18 30.29
CA GLU A 173 -15.97 18.67 29.34
C GLU A 173 -15.66 18.98 27.86
N ASP A 174 -14.39 19.27 27.53
CA ASP A 174 -13.93 19.42 26.15
C ASP A 174 -13.56 18.07 25.55
N TYR A 175 -14.60 17.37 25.12
CA TYR A 175 -14.49 16.02 24.56
C TYR A 175 -13.74 15.97 23.22
N GLU A 176 -13.71 17.07 22.46
CA GLU A 176 -13.01 17.13 21.17
C GLU A 176 -11.50 17.17 21.37
N LEU A 177 -11.05 18.02 22.30
CA LEU A 177 -9.64 18.11 22.67
C LEU A 177 -9.15 16.81 23.29
N ALA A 178 -9.94 16.22 24.20
CA ALA A 178 -9.62 14.92 24.81
C ALA A 178 -9.47 13.82 23.74
N ALA A 179 -10.41 13.72 22.79
CA ALA A 179 -10.35 12.75 21.71
C ALA A 179 -9.13 12.96 20.80
N ARG A 180 -8.71 14.20 20.54
CA ARG A 180 -7.49 14.49 19.77
C ARG A 180 -6.22 14.01 20.47
N HIS A 181 -6.12 14.22 21.78
CA HIS A 181 -4.97 13.73 22.55
C HIS A 181 -4.94 12.20 22.61
N ILE A 182 -6.10 11.54 22.75
CA ILE A 182 -6.21 10.08 22.70
C ILE A 182 -5.87 9.56 21.30
N HIS A 183 -6.35 10.20 20.24
CA HIS A 183 -6.03 9.81 18.87
C HIS A 183 -4.53 9.88 18.62
N LYS A 184 -3.88 10.98 19.03
CA LYS A 184 -2.41 11.11 18.96
C LYS A 184 -1.73 9.96 19.69
N PHE A 185 -2.20 9.63 20.90
CA PHE A 185 -1.71 8.48 21.67
C PHE A 185 -1.87 7.14 20.94
N LEU A 186 -3.04 6.88 20.34
CA LEU A 186 -3.30 5.62 19.61
C LEU A 186 -2.47 5.50 18.32
N THR A 187 -2.07 6.63 17.73
CA THR A 187 -1.18 6.66 16.57
C THR A 187 0.31 6.57 16.91
N LEU A 188 0.70 6.73 18.18
CA LEU A 188 2.09 6.56 18.60
C LEU A 188 2.47 5.08 18.53
N ASP A 189 3.66 4.79 17.99
CA ASP A 189 4.14 3.42 17.83
C ASP A 189 4.45 2.80 19.21
N THR A 190 3.53 1.96 19.67
CA THR A 190 3.61 1.27 20.96
C THR A 190 4.72 0.22 21.01
N THR A 191 5.23 -0.24 19.85
CA THR A 191 6.23 -1.32 19.78
C THR A 191 7.63 -0.86 20.18
N ILE A 192 7.93 0.44 20.03
CA ILE A 192 9.24 1.04 20.36
C ILE A 192 9.45 1.15 21.88
N PHE A 193 8.36 1.23 22.65
CA PHE A 193 8.42 1.46 24.10
C PHE A 193 8.44 0.17 24.92
N GLN A 194 7.83 -0.92 24.44
CA GLN A 194 7.83 -2.21 25.15
C GLN A 194 9.23 -2.86 25.18
N MET A 195 10.09 -2.66 24.18
CA MET A 195 11.47 -3.17 24.21
C MET A 195 12.39 -2.49 25.23
N SER A 196 11.90 -1.44 25.90
CA SER A 196 12.69 -0.58 26.77
C SER A 196 12.57 -0.94 28.25
N ASP A 197 11.72 -1.92 28.55
CA ASP A 197 11.44 -2.44 29.88
C ASP A 197 12.59 -3.32 30.45
N HIS A 198 13.64 -3.58 29.65
CA HIS A 198 14.84 -4.29 30.11
C HIS A 198 15.95 -3.39 30.68
N GLY A 199 15.69 -2.08 30.85
CA GLY A 199 16.65 -1.12 31.42
C GLY A 199 16.12 -0.47 32.69
N GLU A 200 16.54 -0.99 33.85
CA GLU A 200 16.12 -0.56 35.18
C GLU A 200 16.34 0.96 35.44
N ALA A 201 15.42 1.54 36.21
CA ALA A 201 15.50 2.80 36.97
C ALA A 201 14.91 4.12 36.40
N LYS A 202 14.35 4.19 35.18
CA LYS A 202 13.55 5.39 34.73
C LYS A 202 12.18 5.08 34.12
N GLY A 203 11.77 3.82 34.04
CA GLY A 203 10.52 3.38 33.38
C GLY A 203 9.21 3.61 34.16
N GLN A 204 9.25 3.86 35.48
CA GLN A 204 8.03 3.92 36.30
C GLN A 204 7.11 5.11 35.97
N SER A 205 7.65 6.29 35.64
CA SER A 205 6.83 7.44 35.24
C SER A 205 6.18 7.24 33.86
N MET A 206 6.80 6.41 33.01
CA MET A 206 6.35 6.19 31.63
C MET A 206 5.23 5.17 31.57
N GLY A 207 5.38 4.04 32.27
CA GLY A 207 4.30 3.07 32.46
C GLY A 207 3.05 3.72 33.08
N LYS A 208 3.25 4.58 34.08
CA LYS A 208 2.14 5.32 34.71
C LYS A 208 1.42 6.27 33.75
N SER A 209 2.15 7.01 32.89
CA SER A 209 1.53 7.90 31.90
C SER A 209 0.71 7.12 30.86
N TYR A 210 1.20 5.94 30.48
CA TYR A 210 0.50 5.02 29.58
C TYR A 210 -0.76 4.42 30.21
N GLU A 211 -0.68 3.99 31.48
CA GLU A 211 -1.83 3.51 32.23
C GLU A 211 -2.90 4.58 32.39
N ILE A 212 -2.50 5.81 32.74
CA ILE A 212 -3.41 6.96 32.83
C ILE A 212 -4.11 7.22 31.50
N LEU A 213 -3.37 7.21 30.38
CA LEU A 213 -3.95 7.43 29.06
C LEU A 213 -4.91 6.31 28.65
N ARG A 214 -4.58 5.05 28.97
CA ARG A 214 -5.44 3.91 28.69
C ARG A 214 -6.72 3.95 29.53
N GLU A 215 -6.61 4.30 30.80
CA GLU A 215 -7.75 4.49 31.70
C GLU A 215 -8.65 5.63 31.21
N ALA A 216 -8.05 6.79 30.91
CA ALA A 216 -8.76 7.94 30.37
C ALA A 216 -9.41 7.65 29.01
N ALA A 217 -8.77 6.86 28.13
CA ALA A 217 -9.36 6.44 26.88
C ALA A 217 -10.59 5.54 27.08
N ASN A 218 -10.54 4.61 28.03
CA ASN A 218 -11.68 3.75 28.37
C ASN A 218 -12.83 4.54 29.02
N GLU A 219 -12.50 5.46 29.93
CA GLU A 219 -13.46 6.38 30.53
C GLU A 219 -14.13 7.24 29.46
N MET A 220 -13.34 7.81 28.55
CA MET A 220 -13.81 8.65 27.45
C MET A 220 -14.77 7.89 26.51
N LYS A 221 -14.48 6.62 26.19
CA LYS A 221 -15.41 5.76 25.44
C LYS A 221 -16.76 5.64 26.14
N SER A 222 -16.76 5.37 27.45
CA SER A 222 -18.01 5.25 28.22
C SER A 222 -18.77 6.58 28.28
N ILE A 223 -18.07 7.70 28.45
CA ILE A 223 -18.69 9.03 28.49
C ILE A 223 -19.33 9.37 27.13
N ILE A 224 -18.60 9.18 26.03
CA ILE A 224 -19.14 9.46 24.69
C ILE A 224 -20.36 8.59 24.38
N GLU A 225 -20.33 7.30 24.71
CA GLU A 225 -21.50 6.42 24.51
C GLU A 225 -22.72 6.91 25.30
N LYS A 226 -22.53 7.29 26.57
CA LYS A 226 -23.62 7.82 27.40
C LYS A 226 -24.16 9.14 26.86
N ARG A 227 -23.28 10.08 26.52
CA ARG A 227 -23.65 11.40 25.98
C ARG A 227 -24.30 11.28 24.60
N PHE A 228 -23.84 10.34 23.78
CA PHE A 228 -24.46 10.04 22.49
C PHE A 228 -25.89 9.53 22.67
N ASN A 229 -26.11 8.54 23.55
CA ASN A 229 -27.45 8.01 23.83
C ASN A 229 -28.36 9.09 24.42
N GLN A 230 -27.85 9.94 25.30
CA GLN A 230 -28.59 11.08 25.83
C GLN A 230 -28.99 12.08 24.73
N ALA A 231 -28.07 12.39 23.80
CA ALA A 231 -28.37 13.26 22.67
C ALA A 231 -29.42 12.66 21.71
N VAL A 232 -29.44 11.33 21.60
CA VAL A 232 -30.49 10.60 20.87
C VAL A 232 -31.85 10.72 21.57
N GLU A 233 -31.90 10.58 22.90
CA GLU A 233 -33.14 10.77 23.68
C GLU A 233 -33.66 12.22 23.58
N ASP A 234 -32.76 13.21 23.65
CA ASP A 234 -33.09 14.63 23.54
C ASP A 234 -33.38 15.08 22.10
N ASN A 235 -33.20 14.21 21.10
CA ASN A 235 -33.34 14.48 19.67
C ASN A 235 -32.46 15.65 19.16
N ASP A 236 -31.29 15.84 19.76
CA ASP A 236 -30.34 16.89 19.35
C ASP A 236 -29.41 16.39 18.24
N VAL A 237 -29.82 16.63 16.99
CA VAL A 237 -29.07 16.26 15.78
C VAL A 237 -27.66 16.86 15.76
N ALA A 238 -27.46 18.07 16.30
CA ALA A 238 -26.16 18.72 16.30
C ALA A 238 -25.18 18.00 17.25
N SER A 239 -25.65 17.66 18.44
CA SER A 239 -24.86 16.88 19.41
C SER A 239 -24.58 15.46 18.91
N ILE A 240 -25.55 14.78 18.29
CA ILE A 240 -25.36 13.46 17.68
C ILE A 240 -24.23 13.50 16.65
N GLN A 241 -24.26 14.46 15.71
CA GLN A 241 -23.21 14.59 14.70
C GLN A 241 -21.84 14.94 15.31
N ARG A 242 -21.83 15.73 16.39
CA ARG A 242 -20.60 16.10 17.11
C ARG A 242 -19.96 14.88 17.76
N PHE A 243 -20.72 14.12 18.54
CA PHE A 243 -20.22 12.90 19.21
C PHE A 243 -19.88 11.80 18.21
N PHE A 244 -20.62 11.69 17.10
CA PHE A 244 -20.31 10.75 16.03
C PHE A 244 -18.89 10.95 15.47
N LYS A 245 -18.43 12.20 15.30
CA LYS A 245 -17.06 12.49 14.84
C LYS A 245 -15.96 12.04 15.81
N LEU A 246 -16.28 11.75 17.07
CA LEU A 246 -15.30 11.40 18.09
C LEU A 246 -14.97 9.90 18.12
N PHE A 247 -15.89 9.02 17.71
CA PHE A 247 -15.63 7.57 17.69
C PHE A 247 -14.43 7.15 16.82
N PRO A 248 -14.22 7.71 15.60
CA PRO A 248 -13.03 7.44 14.81
C PRO A 248 -11.73 7.81 15.52
N LEU A 249 -11.73 8.93 16.26
CA LEU A 249 -10.56 9.39 16.99
C LEU A 249 -10.16 8.41 18.11
N LEU A 250 -11.14 7.68 18.65
CA LEU A 250 -10.97 6.64 19.67
C LEU A 250 -10.71 5.24 19.09
N ASN A 251 -10.55 5.13 17.76
CA ASN A 251 -10.41 3.88 17.02
C ASN A 251 -11.63 2.92 17.17
N GLU A 252 -12.82 3.48 17.43
CA GLU A 252 -14.09 2.75 17.59
C GLU A 252 -15.02 2.98 16.40
N HIS A 253 -14.49 2.79 15.19
CA HIS A 253 -15.22 3.06 13.95
C HIS A 253 -16.52 2.24 13.82
N MET A 254 -16.46 0.93 14.07
CA MET A 254 -17.62 0.05 13.92
C MET A 254 -18.73 0.40 14.90
N LYS A 255 -18.38 0.62 16.17
CA LYS A 255 -19.33 0.92 17.23
C LYS A 255 -20.06 2.24 16.97
N GLY A 256 -19.37 3.26 16.47
CA GLY A 256 -20.01 4.51 16.05
C GLY A 256 -21.02 4.33 14.92
N ILE A 257 -20.70 3.49 13.93
CA ILE A 257 -21.62 3.16 12.82
C ILE A 257 -22.84 2.36 13.31
N GLU A 258 -22.65 1.43 14.25
CA GLU A 258 -23.77 0.69 14.85
C GLU A 258 -24.72 1.62 15.61
N LEU A 259 -24.19 2.55 16.40
CA LEU A 259 -25.00 3.51 17.17
C LEU A 259 -25.80 4.45 16.26
N ILE A 260 -25.17 5.05 15.24
CA ILE A 260 -25.89 5.90 14.28
C ILE A 260 -26.87 5.07 13.44
N GLY A 261 -26.51 3.84 13.10
CA GLY A 261 -27.38 2.91 12.38
C GLY A 261 -28.65 2.61 13.18
N ASN A 262 -28.52 2.28 14.46
CA ASN A 262 -29.66 2.01 15.35
C ASN A 262 -30.56 3.24 15.55
N TYR A 263 -29.96 4.43 15.67
CA TYR A 263 -30.71 5.69 15.72
C TYR A 263 -31.52 5.92 14.43
N LEU A 264 -30.87 5.82 13.28
CA LEU A 264 -31.52 5.98 11.98
C LEU A 264 -32.59 4.92 11.72
N CYS A 265 -32.35 3.67 12.15
CA CYS A 265 -33.34 2.60 12.13
C CYS A 265 -34.61 2.99 12.91
N SER A 266 -34.44 3.60 14.08
CA SER A 266 -35.56 4.06 14.92
C SER A 266 -36.32 5.23 14.27
N GLU A 267 -35.61 6.18 13.66
CA GLU A 267 -36.21 7.29 12.91
C GLU A 267 -36.97 6.80 11.66
N ILE A 268 -36.37 5.89 10.90
CA ILE A 268 -37.00 5.24 9.74
C ILE A 268 -38.25 4.48 10.18
N HIS A 269 -38.20 3.75 11.29
CA HIS A 269 -39.36 3.05 11.83
C HIS A 269 -40.50 4.02 12.17
N GLN A 270 -40.21 5.11 12.90
CA GLN A 270 -41.22 6.12 13.23
C GLN A 270 -41.80 6.80 11.99
N PHE A 271 -40.96 7.08 11.00
CA PHE A 271 -41.38 7.64 9.71
C PHE A 271 -42.26 6.65 8.93
N ALA A 272 -41.85 5.39 8.85
CA ALA A 272 -42.58 4.31 8.21
C ALA A 272 -43.92 4.04 8.92
N GLU A 273 -43.97 4.10 10.24
CA GLU A 273 -45.20 3.94 11.01
C GLU A 273 -46.21 5.06 10.72
N ARG A 274 -45.75 6.31 10.63
CA ARG A 274 -46.58 7.45 10.22
C ARG A 274 -47.10 7.26 8.79
N ASN A 275 -46.23 6.88 7.87
CA ASN A 275 -46.61 6.58 6.48
C ASN A 275 -47.63 5.44 6.41
N HIS A 276 -47.44 4.37 7.18
CA HIS A 276 -48.34 3.23 7.24
C HIS A 276 -49.72 3.60 7.80
N LYS A 277 -49.81 4.47 8.81
CA LYS A 277 -51.09 4.98 9.34
C LYS A 277 -51.86 5.77 8.27
N VAL A 278 -51.17 6.62 7.50
CA VAL A 278 -51.77 7.37 6.38
C VAL A 278 -52.25 6.42 5.28
N MET A 279 -51.44 5.40 4.96
CA MET A 279 -51.80 4.36 4.00
C MET A 279 -53.05 3.59 4.44
N LEU A 280 -53.16 3.17 5.71
CA LEU A 280 -54.34 2.48 6.23
C LEU A 280 -55.60 3.34 6.25
N ALA A 281 -55.45 4.66 6.38
CA ALA A 281 -56.56 5.62 6.33
C ALA A 281 -57.08 5.88 4.90
N GLY A 282 -56.51 5.24 3.87
CA GLY A 282 -56.92 5.40 2.47
C GLY A 282 -56.09 6.41 1.67
N GLY A 283 -55.02 6.94 2.25
CA GLY A 283 -54.18 7.97 1.60
C GLY A 283 -54.72 9.39 1.76
N ILE A 284 -54.05 10.33 1.10
CA ILE A 284 -54.34 11.77 1.21
C ILE A 284 -55.25 12.24 0.06
N ASP A 285 -55.29 11.47 -1.04
CA ASP A 285 -55.94 11.83 -2.30
C ASP A 285 -56.79 10.65 -2.82
N ASP A 286 -58.10 10.88 -2.92
CA ASP A 286 -59.10 9.89 -3.36
C ASP A 286 -58.82 9.41 -4.81
N THR A 287 -58.13 10.23 -5.61
CA THR A 287 -57.76 9.89 -6.99
C THR A 287 -56.57 8.92 -7.10
N ARG A 288 -55.77 8.77 -6.02
CA ARG A 288 -54.56 7.95 -5.99
C ARG A 288 -54.70 6.65 -5.20
N ILE A 289 -55.93 6.28 -4.83
CA ILE A 289 -56.19 5.04 -4.09
C ILE A 289 -55.68 3.81 -4.86
N SER A 290 -55.73 3.84 -6.19
CA SER A 290 -55.22 2.76 -7.07
C SER A 290 -53.69 2.58 -7.04
N VAL A 291 -52.95 3.51 -6.43
CA VAL A 291 -51.48 3.53 -6.40
C VAL A 291 -50.95 3.67 -4.95
N LEU A 292 -51.84 3.57 -3.97
CA LEU A 292 -51.58 3.87 -2.57
C LEU A 292 -50.37 3.11 -1.99
N TYR A 293 -50.23 1.82 -2.31
CA TYR A 293 -49.13 1.00 -1.77
C TYR A 293 -47.81 1.28 -2.47
N ALA A 294 -47.84 1.60 -3.76
CA ALA A 294 -46.66 2.00 -4.51
C ALA A 294 -46.15 3.38 -4.05
N ASP A 295 -47.04 4.32 -3.74
CA ASP A 295 -46.69 5.62 -3.17
C ASP A 295 -46.12 5.46 -1.75
N ALA A 296 -46.70 4.58 -0.92
CA ALA A 296 -46.16 4.27 0.41
C ALA A 296 -44.74 3.69 0.35
N LEU A 297 -44.46 2.74 -0.57
CA LEU A 297 -43.10 2.23 -0.81
C LEU A 297 -42.16 3.33 -1.29
N THR A 298 -42.63 4.22 -2.17
CA THR A 298 -41.82 5.35 -2.66
C THR A 298 -41.39 6.25 -1.51
N MET A 299 -42.32 6.61 -0.63
CA MET A 299 -42.02 7.42 0.54
C MET A 299 -41.00 6.75 1.47
N LEU A 300 -41.11 5.43 1.70
CA LEU A 300 -40.14 4.67 2.48
C LEU A 300 -38.73 4.74 1.86
N PHE A 301 -38.61 4.41 0.57
CA PHE A 301 -37.32 4.40 -0.13
C PHE A 301 -36.68 5.80 -0.21
N GLU A 302 -37.48 6.84 -0.46
CA GLU A 302 -36.99 8.22 -0.47
C GLU A 302 -36.56 8.70 0.92
N GLY A 303 -37.28 8.29 1.98
CA GLY A 303 -36.90 8.58 3.36
C GLY A 303 -35.53 7.99 3.69
N ILE A 304 -35.32 6.71 3.39
CA ILE A 304 -34.04 6.03 3.64
C ILE A 304 -32.91 6.64 2.80
N ALA A 305 -33.17 6.91 1.51
CA ALA A 305 -32.19 7.53 0.64
C ALA A 305 -31.75 8.92 1.13
N ARG A 306 -32.69 9.70 1.70
CA ARG A 306 -32.41 11.01 2.32
C ARG A 306 -31.51 10.88 3.53
N GLU A 307 -31.79 9.96 4.44
CA GLU A 307 -30.94 9.73 5.63
C GLU A 307 -29.52 9.35 5.21
N ILE A 308 -29.37 8.41 4.26
CA ILE A 308 -28.05 8.02 3.73
C ILE A 308 -27.32 9.25 3.14
N GLN A 309 -28.03 10.10 2.40
CA GLN A 309 -27.44 11.28 1.76
C GLN A 309 -26.96 12.34 2.77
N VAL A 310 -27.63 12.47 3.92
CA VAL A 310 -27.24 13.40 4.99
C VAL A 310 -25.95 12.94 5.67
N TYR A 311 -25.82 11.65 5.97
CA TYR A 311 -24.68 11.11 6.72
C TYR A 311 -23.49 10.70 5.85
N GLU A 312 -23.67 10.52 4.54
CA GLU A 312 -22.60 10.21 3.59
C GLU A 312 -21.36 11.14 3.68
N PRO A 313 -21.47 12.48 3.60
CA PRO A 313 -20.29 13.35 3.66
C PRO A 313 -19.56 13.28 5.01
N LEU A 314 -20.32 13.05 6.08
CA LEU A 314 -19.78 12.94 7.44
C LEU A 314 -18.96 11.65 7.61
N ILE A 315 -19.51 10.52 7.15
CA ILE A 315 -18.82 9.22 7.17
C ILE A 315 -17.60 9.25 6.26
N GLY A 316 -17.73 9.79 5.05
CA GLY A 316 -16.63 9.91 4.11
C GLY A 316 -15.47 10.75 4.65
N SER A 317 -15.75 11.83 5.40
CA SER A 317 -14.71 12.69 5.97
C SER A 317 -14.08 12.16 7.26
N SER A 318 -14.84 11.45 8.10
CA SER A 318 -14.38 11.09 9.46
C SER A 318 -14.08 9.60 9.65
N TYR A 319 -14.73 8.71 8.91
CA TYR A 319 -14.59 7.26 9.05
C TYR A 319 -13.93 6.59 7.84
N GLY A 320 -13.96 7.26 6.69
CA GLY A 320 -13.46 6.74 5.41
C GLY A 320 -14.57 6.11 4.55
N PRO A 321 -14.30 5.88 3.25
CA PRO A 321 -15.29 5.46 2.27
C PRO A 321 -15.84 4.05 2.52
N ASP A 322 -15.03 3.15 3.09
CA ASP A 322 -15.38 1.75 3.38
C ASP A 322 -16.56 1.62 4.37
N LYS A 323 -16.64 2.52 5.36
CA LYS A 323 -17.63 2.41 6.45
C LYS A 323 -19.04 2.81 6.06
N LEU A 324 -19.24 3.42 4.89
CA LEU A 324 -20.57 3.70 4.36
C LEU A 324 -21.34 2.40 4.06
N VAL A 325 -20.63 1.35 3.61
CA VAL A 325 -21.25 0.06 3.28
C VAL A 325 -21.86 -0.57 4.54
N SER A 326 -21.15 -0.54 5.66
CA SER A 326 -21.64 -1.07 6.94
C SER A 326 -22.90 -0.36 7.44
N LEU A 327 -23.02 0.96 7.23
CA LEU A 327 -24.25 1.67 7.55
C LEU A 327 -25.41 1.22 6.66
N ILE A 328 -25.17 1.11 5.35
CA ILE A 328 -26.20 0.66 4.39
C ILE A 328 -26.71 -0.74 4.74
N GLU A 329 -25.83 -1.66 5.16
CA GLU A 329 -26.22 -3.01 5.59
C GLU A 329 -27.15 -3.01 6.81
N ILE A 330 -26.95 -2.10 7.76
CA ILE A 330 -27.82 -1.96 8.94
C ILE A 330 -29.18 -1.40 8.51
N LEU A 331 -29.19 -0.32 7.74
CA LEU A 331 -30.42 0.34 7.29
C LEU A 331 -31.25 -0.55 6.37
N GLN A 332 -30.61 -1.38 5.54
CA GLN A 332 -31.31 -2.27 4.62
C GLN A 332 -32.16 -3.31 5.37
N LYS A 333 -31.73 -3.78 6.54
CA LYS A 333 -32.53 -4.71 7.35
C LYS A 333 -33.85 -4.10 7.82
N GLU A 334 -33.84 -2.82 8.20
CA GLU A 334 -35.09 -2.13 8.55
C GLU A 334 -35.92 -1.77 7.32
N CYS A 335 -35.26 -1.42 6.20
CA CYS A 335 -35.93 -1.23 4.92
C CYS A 335 -36.75 -2.46 4.53
N ASP A 336 -36.15 -3.65 4.64
CA ASP A 336 -36.78 -4.91 4.24
C ASP A 336 -37.98 -5.22 5.15
N LYS A 337 -37.87 -5.00 6.47
CA LYS A 337 -38.98 -5.18 7.44
C LYS A 337 -40.17 -4.27 7.14
N GLU A 338 -39.92 -2.97 6.94
CA GLU A 338 -41.01 -2.02 6.68
C GLU A 338 -41.60 -2.20 5.28
N ALA A 339 -40.78 -2.58 4.29
CA ALA A 339 -41.26 -2.92 2.95
C ALA A 339 -42.15 -4.19 2.98
N GLU A 340 -41.74 -5.23 3.70
CA GLU A 340 -42.53 -6.45 3.91
C GLU A 340 -43.88 -6.10 4.54
N ARG A 341 -43.90 -5.24 5.57
CA ARG A 341 -45.13 -4.78 6.21
C ARG A 341 -46.09 -4.07 5.23
N ILE A 342 -45.56 -3.25 4.31
CA ILE A 342 -46.37 -2.57 3.28
C ILE A 342 -46.90 -3.59 2.26
N ILE A 343 -46.07 -4.52 1.82
CA ILE A 343 -46.44 -5.57 0.86
C ILE A 343 -47.50 -6.50 1.45
N ASP A 344 -47.37 -6.89 2.72
CA ASP A 344 -48.36 -7.69 3.43
C ASP A 344 -49.72 -6.98 3.52
N ALA A 345 -49.71 -5.68 3.80
CA ALA A 345 -50.93 -4.88 3.82
C ALA A 345 -51.56 -4.79 2.43
N PHE A 346 -50.76 -4.70 1.37
CA PHE A 346 -51.23 -4.75 -0.02
C PHE A 346 -51.89 -6.10 -0.33
N ILE A 347 -51.21 -7.22 -0.05
CA ILE A 347 -51.72 -8.57 -0.33
C ILE A 347 -53.06 -8.80 0.37
N LYS A 348 -53.18 -8.40 1.64
CA LYS A 348 -54.39 -8.54 2.45
C LYS A 348 -55.54 -7.67 1.94
N ASN A 349 -55.30 -6.37 1.75
CA ASN A 349 -56.38 -5.42 1.44
C ASN A 349 -56.84 -5.48 -0.02
N ARG A 350 -55.93 -5.78 -0.96
CA ARG A 350 -56.26 -5.97 -2.38
C ARG A 350 -56.68 -7.40 -2.72
N GLN A 351 -56.65 -8.30 -1.73
CA GLN A 351 -56.99 -9.72 -1.86
C GLN A 351 -56.20 -10.39 -3.00
N PHE A 352 -54.92 -10.04 -3.13
CA PHE A 352 -54.08 -10.41 -4.26
C PHE A 352 -54.05 -11.94 -4.47
N ASP A 353 -53.86 -12.70 -3.40
CA ASP A 353 -53.81 -14.17 -3.46
C ASP A 353 -55.12 -14.82 -3.91
N ILE A 354 -56.25 -14.24 -3.53
CA ILE A 354 -57.58 -14.73 -3.90
C ILE A 354 -57.80 -14.52 -5.40
N LYS A 355 -57.48 -13.31 -5.88
CA LYS A 355 -57.56 -12.95 -7.31
C LYS A 355 -56.60 -13.79 -8.15
N ALA A 356 -55.35 -13.99 -7.70
CA ALA A 356 -54.38 -14.83 -8.39
C ALA A 356 -54.86 -16.30 -8.52
N LYS A 357 -55.37 -16.89 -7.43
CA LYS A 357 -55.95 -18.26 -7.45
C LYS A 357 -57.19 -18.36 -8.35
N MET A 358 -57.97 -17.29 -8.44
CA MET A 358 -59.15 -17.24 -9.31
C MET A 358 -58.74 -17.24 -10.79
N VAL A 359 -57.76 -16.41 -11.16
CA VAL A 359 -57.17 -16.40 -12.51
C VAL A 359 -56.56 -17.76 -12.85
N GLU A 360 -55.79 -18.38 -11.94
CA GLU A 360 -55.21 -19.71 -12.16
C GLU A 360 -56.27 -20.79 -12.45
N LYS A 361 -57.41 -20.75 -11.73
CA LYS A 361 -58.53 -21.69 -11.93
C LYS A 361 -59.22 -21.49 -13.28
N VAL A 362 -59.40 -20.24 -13.71
CA VAL A 362 -59.99 -19.91 -15.02
C VAL A 362 -59.05 -20.35 -16.15
N THR A 363 -57.75 -20.05 -16.04
CA THR A 363 -56.74 -20.47 -17.03
C THR A 363 -56.65 -22.00 -17.17
N ARG A 364 -56.82 -22.76 -16.07
CA ARG A 364 -56.77 -24.23 -16.10
C ARG A 364 -58.05 -24.90 -16.60
N ASN A 365 -59.22 -24.28 -16.43
CA ASN A 365 -60.52 -24.87 -16.76
C ASN A 365 -61.45 -23.83 -17.42
N SER A 366 -61.05 -23.35 -18.61
CA SER A 366 -61.75 -22.29 -19.35
C SER A 366 -63.21 -22.63 -19.69
N ASP A 367 -63.56 -23.92 -19.79
CA ASP A 367 -64.91 -24.36 -20.18
C ASP A 367 -65.93 -24.39 -19.03
N LYS A 368 -65.48 -24.31 -17.76
CA LYS A 368 -66.35 -24.45 -16.57
C LYS A 368 -66.58 -23.17 -15.78
N TYR A 369 -65.76 -22.13 -15.99
CA TYR A 369 -65.84 -20.87 -15.25
C TYR A 369 -66.05 -19.71 -16.22
N PRO A 370 -67.24 -19.07 -16.25
CA PRO A 370 -67.46 -17.92 -17.12
C PRO A 370 -66.55 -16.75 -16.69
N LEU A 371 -65.93 -16.07 -17.68
CA LEU A 371 -65.10 -14.87 -17.50
C LEU A 371 -65.82 -13.72 -16.78
N ASP A 372 -67.16 -13.75 -16.76
CA ASP A 372 -68.05 -12.75 -16.18
C ASP A 372 -67.87 -12.53 -14.66
N LYS A 373 -67.11 -13.41 -13.99
CA LYS A 373 -66.81 -13.28 -12.55
C LYS A 373 -65.50 -12.52 -12.25
N ILE A 374 -64.68 -12.23 -13.26
CA ILE A 374 -63.42 -11.49 -13.08
C ILE A 374 -63.58 -10.12 -13.73
N ASP A 375 -63.55 -9.06 -12.92
CA ASP A 375 -63.46 -7.71 -13.45
C ASP A 375 -62.05 -7.48 -14.02
N VAL A 376 -61.96 -7.43 -15.34
CA VAL A 376 -60.70 -7.26 -16.07
C VAL A 376 -60.10 -5.88 -15.83
N LEU A 377 -60.92 -4.84 -15.60
CA LEU A 377 -60.42 -3.50 -15.29
C LEU A 377 -59.80 -3.45 -13.89
N GLU A 378 -60.42 -4.12 -12.91
CA GLU A 378 -59.87 -4.21 -11.56
C GLU A 378 -58.53 -4.97 -11.54
N LEU A 379 -58.40 -6.02 -12.37
CA LEU A 379 -57.15 -6.75 -12.51
C LEU A 379 -56.06 -5.91 -13.20
N ASP A 380 -56.40 -5.13 -14.22
CA ASP A 380 -55.47 -4.21 -14.89
C ASP A 380 -54.94 -3.15 -13.92
N VAL A 381 -55.82 -2.54 -13.12
CA VAL A 381 -55.42 -1.57 -12.08
C VAL A 381 -54.49 -2.22 -11.05
N LEU A 382 -54.80 -3.43 -10.59
CA LEU A 382 -53.97 -4.15 -9.63
C LEU A 382 -52.60 -4.55 -10.21
N LEU A 383 -52.55 -5.02 -11.46
CA LEU A 383 -51.30 -5.30 -12.16
C LEU A 383 -50.49 -4.02 -12.36
N SER A 384 -51.14 -2.91 -12.69
CA SER A 384 -50.48 -1.61 -12.82
C SER A 384 -49.84 -1.17 -11.50
N GLU A 385 -50.52 -1.34 -10.36
CA GLU A 385 -49.97 -1.03 -9.03
C GLU A 385 -48.76 -1.92 -8.71
N VAL A 386 -48.82 -3.23 -8.99
CA VAL A 386 -47.70 -4.16 -8.81
C VAL A 386 -46.50 -3.80 -9.68
N THR A 387 -46.72 -3.49 -10.96
CA THR A 387 -45.63 -3.06 -11.85
C THR A 387 -44.97 -1.78 -11.36
N LEU A 388 -45.76 -0.86 -10.78
CA LEU A 388 -45.21 0.36 -10.21
C LEU A 388 -44.41 0.06 -8.95
N MET A 389 -44.92 -0.75 -8.01
CA MET A 389 -44.17 -1.19 -6.83
C MET A 389 -42.81 -1.79 -7.22
N HIS A 390 -42.79 -2.69 -8.20
CA HIS A 390 -41.56 -3.29 -8.70
C HIS A 390 -40.59 -2.26 -9.29
N THR A 391 -41.12 -1.32 -10.08
CA THR A 391 -40.33 -0.22 -10.66
C THR A 391 -39.70 0.66 -9.57
N ARG A 392 -40.44 0.95 -8.49
CA ARG A 392 -39.93 1.75 -7.35
C ARG A 392 -38.82 1.02 -6.60
N THR A 393 -39.00 -0.26 -6.31
CA THR A 393 -37.96 -1.09 -5.68
C THR A 393 -36.70 -1.16 -6.55
N HIS A 394 -36.86 -1.34 -7.86
CA HIS A 394 -35.72 -1.37 -8.78
C HIS A 394 -34.97 -0.02 -8.84
N LEU A 395 -35.69 1.12 -8.78
CA LEU A 395 -35.06 2.45 -8.71
C LEU A 395 -34.24 2.63 -7.44
N TYR A 396 -34.77 2.22 -6.29
CA TYR A 396 -34.05 2.24 -5.02
C TYR A 396 -32.80 1.33 -5.04
N TRP A 397 -32.95 0.10 -5.55
CA TRP A 397 -31.82 -0.81 -5.71
C TRP A 397 -30.72 -0.24 -6.62
N ARG A 398 -31.12 0.38 -7.74
CA ARG A 398 -30.17 1.06 -8.65
C ARG A 398 -29.46 2.22 -7.96
N TYR A 399 -30.16 2.96 -7.10
CA TYR A 399 -29.58 4.02 -6.27
C TYR A 399 -28.51 3.44 -5.32
N LEU A 400 -28.85 2.40 -4.55
CA LEU A 400 -27.90 1.74 -3.65
C LEU A 400 -26.69 1.18 -4.38
N LYS A 401 -26.90 0.48 -5.51
CA LYS A 401 -25.81 -0.11 -6.30
C LYS A 401 -24.82 0.95 -6.79
N ARG A 402 -25.29 2.13 -7.20
CA ARG A 402 -24.40 3.24 -7.57
C ARG A 402 -23.59 3.74 -6.37
N ARG A 403 -24.19 3.85 -5.19
CA ARG A 403 -23.51 4.29 -3.96
C ARG A 403 -22.45 3.28 -3.51
N LEU A 404 -22.78 1.98 -3.51
CA LEU A 404 -21.85 0.91 -3.18
C LEU A 404 -20.69 0.84 -4.17
N SER A 405 -20.95 1.01 -5.47
CA SER A 405 -19.88 1.06 -6.48
C SER A 405 -18.94 2.25 -6.27
N VAL A 406 -19.46 3.42 -5.92
CA VAL A 406 -18.63 4.61 -5.64
C VAL A 406 -17.83 4.43 -4.36
N ALA A 407 -18.41 3.80 -3.33
CA ALA A 407 -17.67 3.46 -2.11
C ALA A 407 -16.51 2.51 -2.42
N ASN A 408 -16.76 1.42 -3.17
CA ASN A 408 -15.73 0.45 -3.54
C ASN A 408 -14.61 1.05 -4.40
N MET A 409 -14.93 1.91 -5.37
CA MET A 409 -13.91 2.56 -6.20
C MET A 409 -13.00 3.50 -5.40
N LYS A 410 -13.53 4.16 -4.37
CA LYS A 410 -12.71 5.00 -3.48
C LYS A 410 -11.83 4.19 -2.54
N THR A 411 -12.22 2.96 -2.21
CA THR A 411 -11.42 2.04 -1.41
C THR A 411 -10.25 1.45 -2.21
N ASP A 412 -10.38 1.26 -3.52
CA ASP A 412 -9.31 0.75 -4.38
C ASP A 412 -8.23 1.81 -4.73
N GLU A 413 -8.51 3.11 -4.54
CA GLU A 413 -7.58 4.22 -4.80
C GLU A 413 -6.79 4.68 -3.56
N GLN A 414 -7.08 4.14 -2.37
CA GLN A 414 -6.36 4.42 -1.11
C GLN A 414 -5.49 3.23 -0.70
#